data_AF-A0A0R3RQE1-F1
#
_entry.id   AF-A0A0R3RQE1-F1
#
_cell.length_a   1.000
_cell.length_b   1.000
_cell.length_c   1.000
_cell.angle_alpha   90.00
_cell.angle_beta   90.00
_cell.angle_gamma   90.00
#
_symmetry.space_group_name_H-M   'P 1'
#
loop_
_entity.id
_entity.type
_entity.pdbx_description
1 polymer ?
#
loop_
_entity_poly.entity_id
_entity_poly.type
_entity_poly.pdbx_seq_one_letter_code
_entity_poly.pdbx_strand_id
1 'polypeptide(L)'
;MFSEVEHITDERVKEVMLRVDRADFCPTNPYQDFPQQIGYNATISAPHMHALALELLKDHLRDGNTVLDIGSGSGYLTVCMALMVGRRGRVVGIDHFKELVDLSITNISKHHSDLLMDGRITMITGDGRNGYRAGAPYTAIHVGAAAPKLPDTLVDQLAPGGRMIIPVGEAFSDQYIVQVDKDMNGTKIKQHFGTYFLKRSMAWRSHGESNASLVENLRRNGLFKDERVKMTMLRVDRADFCPRNPYLDNPEPIGCNATISAPHMHAAALERLKDHLTEGDRALDIGSGSGYLTTCMAYMVGASGKVIGVEHIKQLVDLSISNIRKNHANLLEGRVLMVEGDGRKGFSQYAPYKAIHVGAAAPNVPDELLNQLAPGGRMLIPVGAAHSDQRFLQVDKDGKGKITVNDLMGVIYVPLTNKENQIGRNQ
;
A
#
# COMPACT_ATOMS: atom_id res chain seq x y z
N MET A 1 1.69 17.29 -23.47
CA MET A 1 0.35 17.85 -23.27
C MET A 1 -0.49 16.73 -22.67
N PHE A 2 -0.47 16.60 -21.34
CA PHE A 2 -1.26 15.57 -20.64
C PHE A 2 -2.69 16.08 -20.57
N SER A 3 -3.65 15.28 -21.03
CA SER A 3 -5.06 15.51 -20.72
C SER A 3 -5.27 15.23 -19.24
N GLU A 4 -5.67 16.25 -18.49
CA GLU A 4 -6.20 16.15 -17.13
C GLU A 4 -7.27 15.05 -17.09
N VAL A 5 -6.99 13.93 -16.43
CA VAL A 5 -8.06 13.05 -15.97
C VAL A 5 -8.55 13.71 -14.68
N GLU A 6 -9.57 14.57 -14.79
CA GLU A 6 -10.26 15.10 -13.63
C GLU A 6 -10.86 13.93 -12.84
N HIS A 7 -10.29 13.62 -11.67
CA HIS A 7 -10.81 12.59 -10.76
C HIS A 7 -12.20 12.96 -10.18
N ILE A 8 -12.60 14.22 -10.30
CA ILE A 8 -13.91 14.75 -9.88
C ILE A 8 -14.50 15.48 -11.08
N THR A 9 -15.64 15.00 -11.58
CA THR A 9 -16.34 15.53 -12.75
C THR A 9 -17.72 16.09 -12.42
N ASP A 10 -18.31 15.69 -11.27
CA ASP A 10 -19.59 16.22 -10.79
C ASP A 10 -19.35 17.35 -9.78
N GLU A 11 -19.94 18.52 -10.05
CA GLU A 11 -19.76 19.71 -9.20
C GLU A 11 -20.28 19.49 -7.76
N ARG A 12 -21.29 18.64 -7.55
CA ARG A 12 -21.77 18.32 -6.19
C ARG A 12 -20.73 17.52 -5.41
N VAL A 13 -19.99 16.63 -6.08
CA VAL A 13 -18.90 15.86 -5.46
C VAL A 13 -17.79 16.80 -5.03
N LYS A 14 -17.39 17.72 -5.91
CA LYS A 14 -16.41 18.77 -5.60
C LYS A 14 -16.87 19.65 -4.43
N GLU A 15 -18.12 20.11 -4.46
CA GLU A 15 -18.69 20.96 -3.41
C GLU A 15 -18.65 20.29 -2.04
N VAL A 16 -19.10 19.03 -1.92
CA VAL A 16 -19.11 18.35 -0.62
C VAL A 16 -17.71 18.04 -0.11
N MET A 17 -16.77 17.66 -0.99
CA MET A 17 -15.39 17.40 -0.58
C MET A 17 -14.64 18.67 -0.16
N LEU A 18 -14.99 19.83 -0.72
CA LEU A 18 -14.48 21.13 -0.26
C LEU A 18 -15.13 21.58 1.06
N ARG A 19 -16.39 21.21 1.28
CA ARG A 19 -17.16 21.61 2.47
C ARG A 19 -16.83 20.79 3.71
N VAL A 20 -16.43 19.53 3.54
CA VAL A 20 -16.06 18.63 4.65
C VAL A 20 -14.54 18.64 4.79
N ASP A 21 -14.04 19.32 5.82
CA ASP A 21 -12.60 19.34 6.07
C ASP A 21 -12.13 17.96 6.55
N ARG A 22 -11.31 17.32 5.74
CA ARG A 22 -10.73 16.01 6.03
C ARG A 22 -9.86 16.00 7.30
N ALA A 23 -9.30 17.14 7.71
CA ALA A 23 -8.52 17.24 8.94
C ALA A 23 -9.34 16.92 10.20
N ASP A 24 -10.66 17.13 10.17
CA ASP A 24 -11.54 16.74 11.27
C ASP A 24 -11.64 15.23 11.45
N PHE A 25 -11.34 14.46 10.41
CA PHE A 25 -11.54 13.01 10.33
C PHE A 25 -10.21 12.23 10.25
N CYS A 26 -9.08 12.93 10.20
CA CYS A 26 -7.77 12.37 9.91
C CYS A 26 -6.67 13.05 10.75
N PRO A 27 -6.12 12.38 11.77
CA PRO A 27 -5.22 13.02 12.74
C PRO A 27 -3.84 13.34 12.17
N THR A 28 -3.39 12.63 11.14
CA THR A 28 -2.05 12.77 10.56
C THR A 28 -2.12 12.96 9.05
N ASN A 29 -1.32 13.90 8.52
CA ASN A 29 -1.18 14.19 7.09
C ASN A 29 -2.51 14.22 6.30
N PRO A 30 -3.53 14.97 6.76
CA PRO A 30 -4.91 14.82 6.29
C PRO A 30 -5.09 15.09 4.80
N TYR A 31 -4.25 15.94 4.20
CA TYR A 31 -4.39 16.37 2.81
C TYR A 31 -3.50 15.60 1.83
N GLN A 32 -2.73 14.62 2.30
CA GLN A 32 -1.90 13.81 1.42
C GLN A 32 -2.75 12.75 0.73
N ASP A 33 -2.50 12.53 -0.57
CA ASP A 33 -3.29 11.62 -1.38
C ASP A 33 -2.92 10.13 -1.19
N PHE A 34 -2.93 9.68 0.06
CA PHE A 34 -2.74 8.29 0.44
C PHE A 34 -3.50 7.96 1.75
N PRO A 35 -3.79 6.68 2.04
CA PRO A 35 -4.53 6.31 3.24
C PRO A 35 -3.78 6.66 4.53
N GLN A 36 -4.48 7.21 5.53
CA GLN A 36 -3.92 7.59 6.82
C GLN A 36 -4.48 6.72 7.95
N GLN A 37 -3.71 6.49 9.01
CA GLN A 37 -4.16 5.72 10.17
C GLN A 37 -5.14 6.53 11.02
N ILE A 38 -6.22 5.88 11.48
CA ILE A 38 -7.24 6.49 12.35
C ILE A 38 -7.42 5.72 13.67
N GLY A 39 -6.49 4.84 14.01
CA GLY A 39 -6.57 3.95 15.17
C GLY A 39 -7.27 2.62 14.86
N TYR A 40 -7.30 1.72 15.84
CA TYR A 40 -8.06 0.45 15.80
C TYR A 40 -7.84 -0.40 14.53
N ASN A 41 -6.61 -0.38 14.00
CA ASN A 41 -6.23 -1.07 12.78
C ASN A 41 -6.94 -0.61 11.49
N ALA A 42 -7.61 0.54 11.53
CA ALA A 42 -8.29 1.12 10.38
C ALA A 42 -7.53 2.30 9.78
N THR A 43 -7.85 2.56 8.51
CA THR A 43 -7.39 3.74 7.77
C THR A 43 -8.56 4.52 7.22
N ILE A 44 -8.41 5.84 7.17
CA ILE A 44 -9.19 6.66 6.25
C ILE A 44 -8.56 6.56 4.86
N SER A 45 -9.36 6.19 3.84
CA SER A 45 -8.89 6.03 2.45
C SER A 45 -8.33 7.31 1.86
N ALA A 46 -7.49 7.21 0.83
CA ALA A 46 -6.93 8.37 0.13
C ALA A 46 -8.05 9.31 -0.40
N PRO A 47 -7.83 10.64 -0.42
CA PRO A 47 -8.72 11.61 -1.06
C PRO A 47 -9.27 11.19 -2.43
N HIS A 48 -8.44 10.73 -3.38
CA HIS A 48 -8.94 10.32 -4.70
C HIS A 48 -9.90 9.12 -4.66
N MET A 49 -9.78 8.25 -3.65
CA MET A 49 -10.68 7.11 -3.48
C MET A 49 -12.06 7.53 -2.99
N HIS A 50 -12.14 8.55 -2.13
CA HIS A 50 -13.43 9.14 -1.74
C HIS A 50 -14.09 9.85 -2.91
N ALA A 51 -13.31 10.60 -3.71
CA ALA A 51 -13.81 11.20 -4.94
C ALA A 51 -14.39 10.14 -5.89
N LEU A 52 -13.65 9.05 -6.13
CA LEU A 52 -14.11 7.94 -6.97
C LEU A 52 -15.39 7.29 -6.43
N ALA A 53 -15.48 7.07 -5.12
CA ALA A 53 -16.68 6.50 -4.51
C ALA A 53 -17.91 7.40 -4.70
N LEU A 54 -17.75 8.70 -4.47
CA LEU A 54 -18.82 9.68 -4.67
C LEU A 54 -19.20 9.80 -6.14
N GLU A 55 -18.24 9.81 -7.06
CA GLU A 55 -18.47 9.85 -8.52
C GLU A 55 -19.27 8.64 -9.02
N LEU A 56 -18.96 7.44 -8.53
CA LEU A 56 -19.67 6.22 -8.93
C LEU A 56 -21.08 6.17 -8.35
N LEU A 57 -21.31 6.79 -7.19
CA LEU A 57 -22.61 6.81 -6.50
C LEU A 57 -23.44 8.07 -6.76
N LYS A 58 -22.92 9.09 -7.43
CA LYS A 58 -23.53 10.44 -7.54
C LYS A 58 -24.99 10.46 -8.01
N ASP A 59 -25.39 9.54 -8.87
CA ASP A 59 -26.76 9.44 -9.37
C ASP A 59 -27.74 8.86 -8.34
N HIS A 60 -27.21 8.20 -7.32
CA HIS A 60 -27.95 7.59 -6.21
C HIS A 60 -27.73 8.35 -4.89
N LEU A 61 -26.96 9.43 -4.90
CA LEU A 61 -26.82 10.39 -3.80
C LEU A 61 -27.66 11.63 -4.14
N ARG A 62 -28.98 11.54 -3.91
CA ARG A 62 -29.97 12.60 -4.22
C ARG A 62 -30.85 12.89 -2.99
N ASP A 63 -31.44 14.09 -2.95
CA ASP A 63 -32.30 14.48 -1.83
C ASP A 63 -33.42 13.47 -1.56
N GLY A 64 -33.49 12.94 -0.33
CA GLY A 64 -34.47 11.93 0.07
C GLY A 64 -33.99 10.48 0.02
N ASN A 65 -32.79 10.23 -0.52
CA ASN A 65 -32.25 8.89 -0.64
C ASN A 65 -31.73 8.33 0.69
N THR A 66 -31.88 7.02 0.87
CA THR A 66 -31.32 6.26 2.01
C THR A 66 -30.06 5.52 1.54
N VAL A 67 -28.97 5.68 2.28
CA VAL A 67 -27.62 5.19 1.92
C VAL A 67 -27.00 4.41 3.07
N LEU A 68 -26.23 3.37 2.75
CA LEU A 68 -25.44 2.60 3.70
C LEU A 68 -23.95 2.76 3.42
N ASP A 69 -23.17 3.08 4.45
CA ASP A 69 -21.71 3.18 4.41
C ASP A 69 -21.09 2.11 5.31
N ILE A 70 -20.51 1.07 4.71
CA ILE A 70 -19.94 -0.08 5.42
C ILE A 70 -18.44 0.09 5.59
N GLY A 71 -17.96 -0.07 6.83
CA GLY A 71 -16.58 0.26 7.18
C GLY A 71 -16.40 1.77 7.16
N SER A 72 -17.34 2.48 7.79
CA SER A 72 -17.41 3.95 7.78
C SER A 72 -16.20 4.63 8.42
N GLY A 73 -15.42 3.89 9.23
CA GLY A 73 -14.14 4.34 9.78
C GLY A 73 -14.29 5.63 10.55
N SER A 74 -13.59 6.69 10.11
CA SER A 74 -13.61 7.98 10.79
C SER A 74 -14.89 8.79 10.56
N GLY A 75 -15.76 8.39 9.62
CA GLY A 75 -17.02 9.07 9.29
C GLY A 75 -16.94 10.10 8.15
N TYR A 76 -15.77 10.31 7.54
CA TYR A 76 -15.58 11.33 6.49
C TYR A 76 -16.52 11.14 5.29
N LEU A 77 -16.52 9.95 4.70
CA LEU A 77 -17.34 9.67 3.52
C LEU A 77 -18.84 9.64 3.87
N THR A 78 -19.18 9.18 5.08
CA THR A 78 -20.55 9.21 5.61
C THR A 78 -21.13 10.63 5.61
N VAL A 79 -20.35 11.63 6.05
CA VAL A 79 -20.74 13.04 6.02
C VAL A 79 -20.88 13.55 4.59
N CYS A 80 -19.93 13.25 3.71
CA CYS A 80 -20.00 13.66 2.29
C CYS A 80 -21.30 13.14 1.64
N MET A 81 -21.63 11.86 1.85
CA MET A 81 -22.87 11.27 1.36
C MET A 81 -24.10 11.92 1.99
N ALA A 82 -24.06 12.23 3.29
CA ALA A 82 -25.17 12.87 4.01
C ALA A 82 -25.48 14.27 3.47
N LEU A 83 -24.47 15.03 3.07
CA LEU A 83 -24.65 16.32 2.41
C LEU A 83 -25.26 16.16 1.01
N MET A 84 -24.87 15.14 0.25
CA MET A 84 -25.41 14.88 -1.10
C MET A 84 -26.85 14.35 -1.10
N VAL A 85 -27.27 13.58 -0.09
CA VAL A 85 -28.65 13.08 0.04
C VAL A 85 -29.62 14.10 0.65
N GLY A 86 -29.18 15.33 0.85
CA GLY A 86 -30.02 16.47 1.20
C GLY A 86 -30.75 16.35 2.54
N ARG A 87 -31.76 17.21 2.73
CA ARG A 87 -32.48 17.34 4.02
C ARG A 87 -33.42 16.18 4.30
N ARG A 88 -33.91 15.50 3.25
CA ARG A 88 -34.85 14.38 3.39
C ARG A 88 -34.17 13.02 3.39
N GLY A 89 -32.89 12.96 3.02
CA GLY A 89 -32.14 11.71 2.94
C GLY A 89 -31.62 11.23 4.28
N ARG A 90 -31.06 10.01 4.28
CA ARG A 90 -30.48 9.38 5.46
C ARG A 90 -29.26 8.56 5.06
N VAL A 91 -28.23 8.57 5.90
CA VAL A 91 -27.02 7.77 5.73
C VAL A 91 -26.77 7.01 7.02
N VAL A 92 -26.66 5.69 6.90
CA VAL A 92 -26.26 4.82 8.00
C VAL A 92 -24.79 4.46 7.82
N GLY A 93 -23.94 4.88 8.75
CA GLY A 93 -22.55 4.41 8.82
C GLY A 93 -22.44 3.22 9.77
N ILE A 94 -21.80 2.14 9.34
CA ILE A 94 -21.56 0.95 10.18
C ILE A 94 -20.07 0.62 10.23
N ASP A 95 -19.56 0.40 11.44
CA ASP A 95 -18.20 -0.10 11.67
C ASP A 95 -18.20 -1.17 12.76
N HIS A 96 -17.26 -2.10 12.68
CA HIS A 96 -17.17 -3.23 13.60
C HIS A 96 -16.60 -2.83 14.96
N PHE A 97 -15.76 -1.79 15.01
CA PHE A 97 -15.13 -1.32 16.25
C PHE A 97 -15.94 -0.20 16.87
N LYS A 98 -16.37 -0.39 18.13
CA LYS A 98 -17.14 0.62 18.86
C LYS A 98 -16.39 1.94 18.95
N GLU A 99 -15.08 1.87 19.14
CA GLU A 99 -14.25 3.03 19.32
C GLU A 99 -14.06 3.84 18.03
N LEU A 100 -14.10 3.19 16.85
CA LEU A 100 -14.16 3.90 15.57
C LEU A 100 -15.51 4.58 15.37
N VAL A 101 -16.60 3.94 15.80
CA VAL A 101 -17.92 4.57 15.81
C VAL A 101 -17.94 5.78 16.74
N ASP A 102 -17.42 5.67 17.96
CA ASP A 102 -17.32 6.80 18.91
C ASP A 102 -16.42 7.93 18.35
N LEU A 103 -15.29 7.56 17.72
CA LEU A 103 -14.41 8.51 17.02
C LEU A 103 -15.15 9.22 15.89
N SER A 104 -15.93 8.50 15.09
CA SER A 104 -16.68 9.07 13.99
C SER A 104 -17.73 10.08 14.47
N ILE A 105 -18.47 9.74 15.53
CA ILE A 105 -19.44 10.66 16.15
C ILE A 105 -18.72 11.91 16.66
N THR A 106 -17.55 11.74 17.28
CA THR A 106 -16.73 12.86 17.77
C THR A 106 -16.27 13.76 16.61
N ASN A 107 -15.80 13.18 15.51
CA ASN A 107 -15.35 13.93 14.34
C ASN A 107 -16.51 14.68 13.67
N ILE A 108 -17.64 14.01 13.44
CA ILE A 108 -18.85 14.61 12.88
C ILE A 108 -19.34 15.77 13.76
N SER A 109 -19.28 15.61 15.08
CA SER A 109 -19.76 16.63 16.03
C SER A 109 -18.95 17.93 16.01
N LYS A 110 -17.72 17.94 15.45
CA LYS A 110 -16.89 19.15 15.36
C LYS A 110 -17.57 20.24 14.52
N HIS A 111 -18.06 19.89 13.33
CA HIS A 111 -18.61 20.86 12.37
C HIS A 111 -19.91 20.41 11.67
N HIS A 112 -20.42 19.21 11.98
CA HIS A 112 -21.59 18.60 11.31
C HIS A 112 -22.55 17.92 12.31
N SER A 113 -22.63 18.44 13.54
CA SER A 113 -23.48 17.88 14.60
C SER A 113 -24.98 17.93 14.25
N ASP A 114 -25.40 18.86 13.39
CA ASP A 114 -26.77 18.95 12.88
C ASP A 114 -27.21 17.66 12.18
N LEU A 115 -26.29 17.03 11.41
CA LEU A 115 -26.56 15.79 10.69
C LEU A 115 -26.90 14.62 11.62
N LEU A 116 -26.31 14.60 12.82
CA LEU A 116 -26.63 13.59 13.84
C LEU A 116 -27.94 13.94 14.56
N MET A 117 -28.13 15.21 14.91
CA MET A 117 -29.29 15.67 15.68
C MET A 117 -30.61 15.53 14.94
N ASP A 118 -30.62 15.78 13.63
CA ASP A 118 -31.82 15.66 12.80
C ASP A 118 -32.02 14.25 12.19
N GLY A 119 -31.12 13.31 12.51
CA GLY A 119 -31.21 11.91 12.10
C GLY A 119 -30.82 11.64 10.65
N ARG A 120 -30.20 12.60 9.95
CA ARG A 120 -29.63 12.37 8.62
C ARG A 120 -28.45 11.40 8.64
N ILE A 121 -27.66 11.37 9.71
CA ILE A 121 -26.62 10.37 9.94
C ILE A 121 -26.99 9.51 11.15
N THR A 122 -26.85 8.20 10.99
CA THR A 122 -26.86 7.25 12.12
C THR A 122 -25.59 6.40 12.07
N MET A 123 -24.79 6.44 13.13
CA MET A 123 -23.59 5.61 13.25
C MET A 123 -23.88 4.38 14.12
N ILE A 124 -23.55 3.19 13.61
CA ILE A 124 -23.87 1.90 14.23
C ILE A 124 -22.59 1.10 14.43
N THR A 125 -22.39 0.59 15.64
CA THR A 125 -21.41 -0.46 15.88
C THR A 125 -22.01 -1.81 15.49
N GLY A 126 -21.43 -2.48 14.50
CA GLY A 126 -21.93 -3.76 14.01
C GLY A 126 -21.06 -4.38 12.92
N ASP A 127 -21.30 -5.66 12.66
CA ASP A 127 -20.61 -6.38 11.60
C ASP A 127 -21.16 -6.01 10.22
N GLY A 128 -20.38 -5.23 9.47
CA GLY A 128 -20.71 -4.77 8.12
C GLY A 128 -21.03 -5.89 7.12
N ARG A 129 -20.58 -7.13 7.34
CA ARG A 129 -20.94 -8.29 6.49
C ARG A 129 -22.44 -8.58 6.51
N ASN A 130 -23.12 -8.17 7.58
CA ASN A 130 -24.56 -8.32 7.75
C ASN A 130 -25.36 -7.11 7.23
N GLY A 131 -24.68 -6.02 6.82
CA GLY A 131 -25.30 -4.73 6.53
C GLY A 131 -26.08 -4.19 7.74
N TYR A 132 -27.11 -3.39 7.47
CA TYR A 132 -28.03 -2.88 8.49
C TYR A 132 -29.48 -2.97 8.00
N ARG A 133 -30.08 -4.15 8.14
CA ARG A 133 -31.41 -4.45 7.56
C ARG A 133 -32.53 -3.53 8.05
N ALA A 134 -32.43 -2.95 9.24
CA ALA A 134 -33.44 -2.02 9.77
C ALA A 134 -33.53 -0.69 9.00
N GLY A 135 -32.46 -0.29 8.28
CA GLY A 135 -32.45 0.90 7.43
C GLY A 135 -32.71 0.60 5.95
N ALA A 136 -32.82 -0.68 5.57
CA ALA A 136 -33.06 -1.10 4.19
C ALA A 136 -34.52 -0.80 3.77
N PRO A 137 -34.80 -0.64 2.46
CA PRO A 137 -33.87 -0.76 1.34
C PRO A 137 -33.03 0.49 1.08
N TYR A 138 -31.80 0.30 0.59
CA TYR A 138 -30.85 1.37 0.30
C TYR A 138 -30.80 1.71 -1.18
N THR A 139 -30.86 2.99 -1.51
CA THR A 139 -30.66 3.47 -2.89
C THR A 139 -29.20 3.49 -3.30
N ALA A 140 -28.28 3.63 -2.33
CA ALA A 140 -26.85 3.48 -2.52
C ALA A 140 -26.22 2.68 -1.36
N ILE A 141 -25.24 1.84 -1.67
CA ILE A 141 -24.39 1.16 -0.67
C ILE A 141 -22.93 1.41 -1.05
N HIS A 142 -22.15 1.96 -0.12
CA HIS A 142 -20.70 2.00 -0.20
C HIS A 142 -20.11 0.93 0.73
N VAL A 143 -19.08 0.23 0.27
CA VAL A 143 -18.31 -0.69 1.09
C VAL A 143 -16.84 -0.27 1.06
N GLY A 144 -16.35 0.28 2.17
CA GLY A 144 -14.97 0.70 2.33
C GLY A 144 -13.97 -0.45 2.57
N ALA A 145 -14.48 -1.63 2.92
CA ALA A 145 -13.68 -2.84 3.12
C ALA A 145 -13.84 -3.82 1.95
N ALA A 146 -12.74 -4.40 1.49
CA ALA A 146 -12.77 -5.39 0.43
C ALA A 146 -13.47 -6.69 0.86
N ALA A 147 -14.18 -7.33 -0.06
CA ALA A 147 -14.79 -8.64 0.13
C ALA A 147 -14.22 -9.68 -0.86
N PRO A 148 -14.04 -10.95 -0.43
CA PRO A 148 -13.53 -12.00 -1.31
C PRO A 148 -14.46 -12.29 -2.50
N LYS A 149 -15.76 -12.08 -2.30
CA LYS A 149 -16.80 -12.16 -3.32
C LYS A 149 -17.90 -11.16 -2.99
N LEU A 150 -18.76 -10.89 -3.96
CA LEU A 150 -19.94 -10.06 -3.76
C LEU A 150 -20.85 -10.67 -2.67
N PRO A 151 -21.20 -9.95 -1.59
CA PRO A 151 -22.03 -10.48 -0.52
C PRO A 151 -23.53 -10.34 -0.84
N ASP A 152 -24.23 -11.47 -0.94
CA ASP A 152 -25.68 -11.53 -1.20
C ASP A 152 -26.48 -10.73 -0.17
N THR A 153 -26.06 -10.75 1.10
CA THR A 153 -26.68 -9.99 2.19
C THR A 153 -26.79 -8.49 1.91
N LEU A 154 -25.80 -7.91 1.22
CA LEU A 154 -25.82 -6.48 0.87
C LEU A 154 -26.62 -6.22 -0.40
N VAL A 155 -26.55 -7.14 -1.37
CA VAL A 155 -27.38 -7.10 -2.59
C VAL A 155 -28.88 -7.16 -2.23
N ASP A 156 -29.25 -7.95 -1.24
CA ASP A 156 -30.62 -8.05 -0.73
C ASP A 156 -31.12 -6.74 -0.12
N GLN A 157 -30.23 -6.01 0.55
CA GLN A 157 -30.56 -4.73 1.19
C GLN A 157 -30.56 -3.54 0.22
N LEU A 158 -30.05 -3.73 -1.00
CA LEU A 158 -30.10 -2.73 -2.06
C LEU A 158 -31.53 -2.65 -2.62
N ALA A 159 -32.04 -1.42 -2.78
CA ALA A 159 -33.33 -1.13 -3.38
C ALA A 159 -33.35 -1.51 -4.87
N PRO A 160 -34.52 -1.86 -5.45
CA PRO A 160 -34.70 -1.86 -6.90
C PRO A 160 -34.34 -0.47 -7.47
N GLY A 161 -33.51 -0.44 -8.50
CA GLY A 161 -32.90 0.77 -9.06
C GLY A 161 -31.71 1.33 -8.27
N GLY A 162 -31.28 0.66 -7.19
CA GLY A 162 -30.16 1.09 -6.36
C GLY A 162 -28.80 0.65 -6.90
N ARG A 163 -27.74 1.31 -6.40
CA ARG A 163 -26.35 0.99 -6.74
C ARG A 163 -25.51 0.66 -5.51
N MET A 164 -24.66 -0.36 -5.62
CA MET A 164 -23.59 -0.61 -4.66
C MET A 164 -22.23 -0.47 -5.33
N ILE A 165 -21.25 0.06 -4.61
CA ILE A 165 -19.84 -0.06 -4.96
C ILE A 165 -19.09 -0.80 -3.86
N ILE A 166 -18.26 -1.76 -4.27
CA ILE A 166 -17.53 -2.63 -3.36
C ILE A 166 -16.22 -3.09 -3.99
N PRO A 167 -15.09 -3.02 -3.28
CA PRO A 167 -13.87 -3.69 -3.72
C PRO A 167 -14.05 -5.21 -3.62
N VAL A 168 -13.93 -5.90 -4.74
CA VAL A 168 -14.02 -7.38 -4.80
C VAL A 168 -12.73 -7.95 -5.35
N GLY A 169 -12.28 -9.03 -4.73
CA GLY A 169 -11.12 -9.79 -5.16
C GLY A 169 -10.66 -10.70 -4.02
N GLU A 170 -10.02 -11.81 -4.37
CA GLU A 170 -9.39 -12.64 -3.35
C GLU A 170 -8.33 -11.83 -2.61
N ALA A 171 -8.09 -12.22 -1.36
CA ALA A 171 -6.92 -11.74 -0.64
C ALA A 171 -5.68 -12.00 -1.50
N PHE A 172 -4.86 -10.97 -1.72
CA PHE A 172 -3.59 -11.04 -2.47
C PHE A 172 -3.71 -11.19 -4.01
N SER A 173 -4.91 -11.09 -4.58
CA SER A 173 -5.11 -10.87 -6.02
C SER A 173 -5.28 -9.38 -6.35
N ASP A 174 -5.35 -9.04 -7.63
CA ASP A 174 -5.86 -7.73 -8.02
C ASP A 174 -7.29 -7.57 -7.51
N GLN A 175 -7.56 -6.44 -6.87
CA GLN A 175 -8.89 -6.06 -6.42
C GLN A 175 -9.41 -4.95 -7.30
N TYR A 176 -10.66 -5.09 -7.72
CA TYR A 176 -11.31 -4.14 -8.59
C TYR A 176 -12.56 -3.61 -7.89
N ILE A 177 -12.88 -2.33 -8.13
CA ILE A 177 -14.18 -1.80 -7.72
C ILE A 177 -15.24 -2.46 -8.60
N VAL A 178 -16.14 -3.19 -7.96
CA VAL A 178 -17.34 -3.69 -8.59
C VAL A 178 -18.46 -2.70 -8.34
N GLN A 179 -19.09 -2.26 -9.44
CA GLN A 179 -20.36 -1.56 -9.39
C GLN A 179 -21.48 -2.59 -9.59
N VAL A 180 -22.46 -2.57 -8.70
CA VAL A 180 -23.64 -3.42 -8.77
C VAL A 180 -24.87 -2.54 -8.90
N ASP A 181 -25.58 -2.66 -10.01
CA ASP A 181 -26.85 -1.98 -10.25
C ASP A 181 -27.98 -3.01 -10.12
N LYS A 182 -28.87 -2.84 -9.15
CA LYS A 182 -30.03 -3.73 -8.99
C LYS A 182 -31.15 -3.20 -9.86
N ASP A 183 -31.51 -3.92 -10.92
CA ASP A 183 -32.64 -3.55 -11.75
C ASP A 183 -33.96 -4.04 -11.13
N MET A 184 -35.09 -3.72 -11.76
CA MET A 184 -36.43 -4.09 -11.27
C MET A 184 -36.73 -5.58 -11.38
N ASN A 185 -35.92 -6.35 -12.13
CA ASN A 185 -36.11 -7.77 -12.45
C ASN A 185 -34.94 -8.67 -11.97
N GLY A 186 -33.90 -8.14 -11.35
CA GLY A 186 -32.67 -8.85 -10.98
C GLY A 186 -31.45 -7.94 -10.77
N THR A 187 -30.27 -8.53 -10.61
CA THR A 187 -29.03 -7.79 -10.33
C THR A 187 -28.13 -7.76 -11.56
N LYS A 188 -27.71 -6.56 -11.99
CA LYS A 188 -26.68 -6.37 -13.03
C LYS A 188 -25.34 -6.01 -12.38
N ILE A 189 -24.28 -6.68 -12.80
CA ILE A 189 -22.93 -6.46 -12.29
C ILE A 189 -22.12 -5.81 -13.40
N LYS A 190 -21.56 -4.63 -13.12
CA LYS A 190 -20.61 -3.95 -14.00
C LYS A 190 -19.25 -3.90 -13.30
N GLN A 191 -18.26 -4.56 -13.90
CA GLN A 191 -16.88 -4.40 -13.48
C GLN A 191 -16.35 -3.10 -14.06
N HIS A 192 -15.91 -2.18 -13.20
CA HIS A 192 -15.15 -1.04 -13.65
C HIS A 192 -13.69 -1.45 -13.66
N PHE A 193 -13.05 -1.39 -14.84
CA PHE A 193 -11.60 -1.40 -14.93
C PHE A 193 -11.13 -0.05 -14.39
N GLY A 194 -10.73 -0.06 -13.13
CA GLY A 194 -10.29 1.14 -12.46
C GLY A 194 -9.01 0.85 -11.72
N THR A 195 -7.98 1.59 -12.10
CA THR A 195 -7.15 2.38 -11.19
C THR A 195 -6.67 1.63 -9.96
N TYR A 196 -5.36 1.38 -9.94
CA TYR A 196 -4.61 0.90 -8.80
C TYR A 196 -5.07 1.60 -7.52
N PHE A 197 -5.96 0.96 -6.76
CA PHE A 197 -5.81 1.01 -5.33
C PHE A 197 -4.33 0.76 -5.09
N LEU A 198 -3.67 1.64 -4.36
CA LEU A 198 -2.55 1.18 -3.55
C LEU A 198 -3.01 -0.11 -2.90
N LYS A 199 -2.49 -1.24 -3.40
CA LYS A 199 -2.94 -2.60 -3.10
C LYS A 199 -3.16 -2.75 -1.59
N ARG A 200 -4.39 -2.53 -1.12
CA ARG A 200 -4.76 -2.67 0.28
C ARG A 200 -6.26 -2.95 0.39
N SER A 201 -6.71 -4.14 -0.05
CA SER A 201 -7.67 -4.85 0.80
C SER A 201 -7.08 -4.92 2.18
N MET A 202 -7.89 -4.62 3.19
CA MET A 202 -7.65 -4.88 4.61
C MET A 202 -6.17 -4.77 4.96
N ALA A 203 -5.74 -3.64 5.52
CA ALA A 203 -4.39 -3.50 6.07
C ALA A 203 -3.97 -4.84 6.70
N TRP A 204 -3.18 -5.63 5.97
CA TRP A 204 -2.65 -6.86 6.50
C TRP A 204 -1.64 -6.34 7.49
N ARG A 205 -2.06 -6.23 8.75
CA ARG A 205 -1.15 -6.03 9.83
C ARG A 205 -0.49 -7.38 10.01
N SER A 206 0.51 -7.64 9.16
CA SER A 206 1.50 -8.65 9.47
C SER A 206 2.37 -8.26 10.66
N HIS A 207 2.02 -7.16 11.35
CA HIS A 207 2.65 -6.70 12.58
C HIS A 207 2.88 -7.86 13.54
N GLY A 208 4.01 -7.86 14.20
CA GLY A 208 4.33 -8.78 15.28
C GLY A 208 4.60 -8.03 16.57
N GLU A 209 4.55 -8.74 17.68
CA GLU A 209 5.17 -8.31 18.94
C GLU A 209 6.68 -8.65 18.96
N SER A 210 7.11 -9.45 17.97
CA SER A 210 8.48 -9.95 17.79
C SER A 210 8.76 -10.17 16.31
N ASN A 211 10.04 -10.32 15.94
CA ASN A 211 10.41 -10.69 14.57
C ASN A 211 9.76 -12.01 14.13
N ALA A 212 9.69 -12.99 15.03
CA ALA A 212 9.08 -14.28 14.74
C ALA A 212 7.58 -14.17 14.43
N SER A 213 6.83 -13.43 15.24
CA SER A 213 5.40 -13.23 15.01
C SER A 213 5.13 -12.38 13.76
N LEU A 214 5.97 -11.37 13.48
CA LEU A 214 5.93 -10.60 12.24
C LEU A 214 6.06 -11.53 11.02
N VAL A 215 7.11 -12.36 11.00
CA VAL A 215 7.39 -13.25 9.88
C VAL A 215 6.31 -14.31 9.71
N GLU A 216 5.80 -14.89 10.79
CA GLU A 216 4.71 -15.87 10.69
C GLU A 216 3.41 -15.22 10.22
N ASN A 217 3.13 -13.98 10.63
CA ASN A 217 1.98 -13.25 10.12
C ASN A 217 2.14 -12.89 8.64
N LEU A 218 3.33 -12.49 8.17
CA LEU A 218 3.63 -12.30 6.74
C LEU A 218 3.35 -13.59 5.93
N ARG A 219 3.81 -14.74 6.45
CA ARG A 219 3.61 -16.05 5.82
C ARG A 219 2.14 -16.49 5.81
N ARG A 220 1.45 -16.35 6.95
CA ARG A 220 0.02 -16.66 7.10
C ARG A 220 -0.82 -15.83 6.13
N ASN A 221 -0.40 -14.59 5.90
CA ASN A 221 -0.98 -13.68 4.93
C ASN A 221 -0.44 -13.93 3.51
N GLY A 222 0.14 -15.09 3.19
CA GLY A 222 0.49 -15.49 1.82
C GLY A 222 1.49 -14.58 1.09
N LEU A 223 2.21 -13.68 1.78
CA LEU A 223 3.11 -12.70 1.16
C LEU A 223 4.39 -13.35 0.62
N PHE A 224 4.73 -14.52 1.13
CA PHE A 224 5.77 -15.40 0.62
C PHE A 224 5.43 -16.86 0.95
N LYS A 225 6.07 -17.80 0.26
CA LYS A 225 5.81 -19.24 0.40
C LYS A 225 7.09 -20.05 0.60
N ASP A 226 8.24 -19.56 0.11
CA ASP A 226 9.51 -20.28 0.18
C ASP A 226 10.04 -20.33 1.62
N GLU A 227 10.42 -21.53 2.05
CA GLU A 227 10.92 -21.76 3.43
C GLU A 227 12.27 -21.10 3.68
N ARG A 228 13.13 -20.94 2.65
CA ARG A 228 14.38 -20.19 2.77
C ARG A 228 14.12 -18.71 3.02
N VAL A 229 13.05 -18.15 2.45
CA VAL A 229 12.62 -16.78 2.74
C VAL A 229 12.17 -16.67 4.19
N LYS A 230 11.35 -17.61 4.68
CA LYS A 230 10.94 -17.68 6.09
C LYS A 230 12.16 -17.67 7.02
N MET A 231 13.06 -18.63 6.81
CA MET A 231 14.22 -18.84 7.68
C MET A 231 15.18 -17.66 7.64
N THR A 232 15.34 -17.03 6.47
CA THR A 232 16.14 -15.82 6.32
C THR A 232 15.57 -14.66 7.11
N MET A 233 14.26 -14.38 6.96
CA MET A 233 13.63 -13.27 7.69
C MET A 233 13.55 -13.52 9.19
N LEU A 234 13.42 -14.78 9.63
CA LEU A 234 13.54 -15.13 11.06
C LEU A 234 14.96 -14.89 11.59
N ARG A 235 15.98 -15.18 10.79
CA ARG A 235 17.39 -15.04 11.15
C ARG A 235 17.85 -13.59 11.21
N VAL A 236 17.35 -12.75 10.30
CA VAL A 236 17.69 -11.32 10.24
C VAL A 236 16.64 -10.54 11.02
N ASP A 237 16.91 -10.29 12.30
CA ASP A 237 15.97 -9.57 13.15
C ASP A 237 15.85 -8.11 12.69
N ARG A 238 14.64 -7.70 12.32
CA ARG A 238 14.38 -6.33 11.86
C ARG A 238 14.72 -5.27 12.91
N ALA A 239 14.70 -5.59 14.21
CA ALA A 239 15.09 -4.65 15.27
C ALA A 239 16.57 -4.22 15.19
N ASP A 240 17.44 -5.03 14.58
CA ASP A 240 18.83 -4.63 14.36
C ASP A 240 18.95 -3.52 13.32
N PHE A 241 17.95 -3.35 12.45
CA PHE A 241 17.99 -2.47 11.27
C PHE A 241 16.96 -1.33 11.32
N CYS A 242 16.04 -1.36 12.28
CA CYS A 242 14.90 -0.45 12.36
C CYS A 242 14.86 0.23 13.74
N PRO A 243 15.11 1.56 13.83
CA PRO A 243 15.30 2.23 15.11
C PRO A 243 14.01 2.35 15.94
N ARG A 244 12.83 2.32 15.29
CA ARG A 244 11.53 2.44 15.94
C ARG A 244 10.56 1.44 15.34
N ASN A 245 9.62 0.96 16.16
CA ASN A 245 8.53 0.09 15.75
C ASN A 245 8.95 -1.07 14.82
N PRO A 246 10.01 -1.82 15.14
CA PRO A 246 10.67 -2.72 14.18
C PRO A 246 9.76 -3.81 13.64
N TYR A 247 8.72 -4.18 14.39
CA TYR A 247 7.82 -5.27 14.03
C TYR A 247 6.48 -4.80 13.47
N LEU A 248 6.32 -3.51 13.20
CA LEU A 248 5.19 -3.02 12.43
C LEU A 248 5.45 -3.20 10.93
N ASP A 249 4.38 -3.55 10.22
CA ASP A 249 4.39 -3.82 8.78
C ASP A 249 4.15 -2.53 7.97
N ASN A 250 5.05 -1.56 8.19
CA ASN A 250 5.07 -0.26 7.54
C ASN A 250 6.53 0.21 7.32
N PRO A 251 6.74 1.19 6.43
CA PRO A 251 8.03 1.85 6.34
C PRO A 251 8.32 2.66 7.61
N GLU A 252 9.57 2.65 8.06
CA GLU A 252 10.02 3.39 9.25
C GLU A 252 11.21 4.29 8.92
N PRO A 253 11.28 5.54 9.41
CA PRO A 253 12.38 6.45 9.12
C PRO A 253 13.72 5.96 9.68
N ILE A 254 14.78 6.07 8.89
CA ILE A 254 16.17 5.71 9.26
C ILE A 254 17.15 6.90 9.21
N GLY A 255 16.62 8.12 9.00
CA GLY A 255 17.42 9.33 8.83
C GLY A 255 17.68 9.66 7.35
N CYS A 256 18.27 10.82 7.09
CA CYS A 256 18.65 11.28 5.73
C CYS A 256 17.51 11.21 4.70
N ASN A 257 16.28 11.52 5.12
CA ASN A 257 15.04 11.42 4.32
C ASN A 257 14.83 10.04 3.67
N ALA A 258 15.34 8.98 4.32
CA ALA A 258 15.14 7.61 3.92
C ALA A 258 14.32 6.83 4.96
N THR A 259 13.71 5.75 4.48
CA THR A 259 12.96 4.79 5.31
C THR A 259 13.47 3.38 5.07
N ILE A 260 13.52 2.54 6.10
CA ILE A 260 13.54 1.09 5.90
C ILE A 260 12.17 0.67 5.37
N SER A 261 12.13 -0.02 4.23
CA SER A 261 10.88 -0.46 3.58
C SER A 261 10.05 -1.35 4.49
N ALA A 262 8.74 -1.39 4.26
CA ALA A 262 7.84 -2.26 5.01
C ALA A 262 8.25 -3.75 4.90
N PRO A 263 8.10 -4.55 5.97
CA PRO A 263 8.34 -5.99 5.97
C PRO A 263 7.74 -6.75 4.77
N HIS A 264 6.49 -6.47 4.37
CA HIS A 264 5.90 -7.11 3.19
C HIS A 264 6.63 -6.82 1.89
N MET A 265 7.27 -5.65 1.73
CA MET A 265 8.05 -5.32 0.53
C MET A 265 9.34 -6.12 0.48
N HIS A 266 10.02 -6.31 1.62
CA HIS A 266 11.19 -7.20 1.69
C HIS A 266 10.82 -8.66 1.44
N ALA A 267 9.72 -9.14 2.03
CA ALA A 267 9.22 -10.49 1.78
C ALA A 267 8.91 -10.72 0.30
N ALA A 268 8.20 -9.78 -0.34
CA ALA A 268 7.87 -9.85 -1.75
C ALA A 268 9.12 -9.83 -2.65
N ALA A 269 10.13 -9.02 -2.31
CA ALA A 269 11.40 -8.99 -3.05
C ALA A 269 12.15 -10.32 -2.93
N LEU A 270 12.30 -10.85 -1.72
CA LEU A 270 12.97 -12.13 -1.46
C LEU A 270 12.25 -13.29 -2.15
N GLU A 271 10.93 -13.38 -2.05
CA GLU A 271 10.13 -14.43 -2.71
C GLU A 271 10.27 -14.38 -4.22
N ARG A 272 10.32 -13.19 -4.83
CA ARG A 272 10.44 -13.04 -6.29
C ARG A 272 11.84 -13.28 -6.82
N LEU A 273 12.86 -13.09 -5.97
CA LEU A 273 14.27 -13.30 -6.28
C LEU A 273 14.78 -14.68 -5.82
N LYS A 274 13.98 -15.51 -5.15
CA LYS A 274 14.41 -16.78 -4.53
C LYS A 274 15.14 -17.75 -5.46
N ASP A 275 14.81 -17.77 -6.76
CA ASP A 275 15.43 -18.64 -7.77
C ASP A 275 16.71 -18.02 -8.37
N HIS A 276 17.03 -16.80 -7.96
CA HIS A 276 18.20 -15.99 -8.38
C HIS A 276 19.09 -15.62 -7.19
N LEU A 277 18.70 -16.06 -5.99
CA LEU A 277 19.44 -15.95 -4.75
C LEU A 277 19.74 -17.38 -4.26
N THR A 278 20.64 -18.05 -4.97
CA THR A 278 21.06 -19.44 -4.68
C THR A 278 22.53 -19.50 -4.28
N GLU A 279 22.96 -20.64 -3.73
CA GLU A 279 24.32 -20.83 -3.22
C GLU A 279 25.37 -20.44 -4.28
N GLY A 280 26.24 -19.49 -3.94
CA GLY A 280 27.32 -19.01 -4.79
C GLY A 280 26.96 -17.85 -5.72
N ASP A 281 25.68 -17.46 -5.78
CA ASP A 281 25.25 -16.34 -6.61
C ASP A 281 25.78 -14.99 -6.12
N ARG A 282 25.81 -14.03 -7.05
CA ARG A 282 26.07 -12.63 -6.75
C ARG A 282 24.80 -11.81 -6.86
N ALA A 283 24.54 -10.98 -5.84
CA ALA A 283 23.41 -10.08 -5.81
C ALA A 283 23.84 -8.61 -5.59
N LEU A 284 23.04 -7.69 -6.11
CA LEU A 284 23.22 -6.24 -5.96
C LEU A 284 21.96 -5.62 -5.36
N ASP A 285 22.12 -4.82 -4.31
CA ASP A 285 21.06 -4.09 -3.64
C ASP A 285 21.33 -2.57 -3.74
N ILE A 286 20.59 -1.89 -4.61
CA ILE A 286 20.71 -0.46 -4.88
C ILE A 286 19.79 0.34 -3.95
N GLY A 287 20.33 1.37 -3.31
CA GLY A 287 19.63 2.10 -2.26
C GLY A 287 19.49 1.23 -1.02
N SER A 288 20.61 0.63 -0.59
CA SER A 288 20.60 -0.40 0.45
C SER A 288 20.17 0.12 1.83
N GLY A 289 20.17 1.44 2.06
CA GLY A 289 19.56 2.07 3.23
C GLY A 289 20.05 1.49 4.55
N SER A 290 19.15 0.84 5.31
CA SER A 290 19.49 0.25 6.60
C SER A 290 20.41 -0.97 6.52
N GLY A 291 20.55 -1.61 5.35
CA GLY A 291 21.28 -2.86 5.15
C GLY A 291 20.46 -4.14 5.40
N TYR A 292 19.16 -4.02 5.71
CA TYR A 292 18.32 -5.18 6.05
C TYR A 292 18.21 -6.17 4.89
N LEU A 293 17.79 -5.70 3.71
CA LEU A 293 17.57 -6.59 2.57
C LEU A 293 18.90 -7.15 2.03
N THR A 294 19.96 -6.34 2.02
CA THR A 294 21.32 -6.79 1.69
C THR A 294 21.75 -7.97 2.58
N THR A 295 21.49 -7.88 3.89
CA THR A 295 21.75 -8.96 4.87
C THR A 295 20.92 -10.20 4.55
N CYS A 296 19.63 -10.04 4.27
CA CYS A 296 18.75 -11.15 3.90
C CYS A 296 19.23 -11.86 2.62
N MET A 297 19.57 -11.09 1.57
CA MET A 297 20.12 -11.65 0.34
C MET A 297 21.41 -12.44 0.60
N ALA A 298 22.27 -11.97 1.52
CA ALA A 298 23.51 -12.66 1.85
C ALA A 298 23.29 -14.04 2.50
N TYR A 299 22.20 -14.22 3.24
CA TYR A 299 21.80 -15.54 3.72
C TYR A 299 21.21 -16.42 2.61
N MET A 300 20.45 -15.83 1.68
CA MET A 300 19.87 -16.58 0.56
C MET A 300 20.92 -17.07 -0.46
N VAL A 301 21.94 -16.25 -0.78
CA VAL A 301 23.03 -16.65 -1.71
C VAL A 301 24.06 -17.59 -1.07
N GLY A 302 23.88 -17.94 0.21
CA GLY A 302 24.66 -19.00 0.83
C GLY A 302 26.13 -18.68 1.12
N ALA A 303 26.89 -19.67 1.57
CA ALA A 303 28.22 -19.49 2.15
C ALA A 303 29.27 -18.95 1.16
N SER A 304 29.17 -19.35 -0.11
CA SER A 304 30.06 -18.97 -1.20
C SER A 304 29.55 -17.77 -2.01
N GLY A 305 28.34 -17.29 -1.74
CA GLY A 305 27.75 -16.15 -2.44
C GLY A 305 28.25 -14.79 -1.96
N LYS A 306 27.92 -13.75 -2.73
CA LYS A 306 28.34 -12.37 -2.44
C LYS A 306 27.25 -11.35 -2.74
N VAL A 307 27.03 -10.41 -1.83
CA VAL A 307 26.03 -9.35 -1.97
C VAL A 307 26.68 -7.99 -1.81
N ILE A 308 26.40 -7.11 -2.75
CA ILE A 308 26.89 -5.73 -2.73
C ILE A 308 25.71 -4.81 -2.47
N GLY A 309 25.78 -4.01 -1.40
CA GLY A 309 24.84 -2.92 -1.12
C GLY A 309 25.45 -1.59 -1.55
N VAL A 310 24.74 -0.81 -2.37
CA VAL A 310 25.19 0.52 -2.83
C VAL A 310 24.24 1.58 -2.29
N GLU A 311 24.80 2.58 -1.62
CA GLU A 311 24.07 3.66 -0.99
C GLU A 311 24.84 4.97 -1.17
N HIS A 312 24.19 6.04 -1.66
CA HIS A 312 24.89 7.31 -1.96
C HIS A 312 25.04 8.23 -0.74
N ILE A 313 24.38 7.92 0.39
CA ILE A 313 24.52 8.66 1.64
C ILE A 313 25.48 7.92 2.57
N LYS A 314 26.68 8.49 2.78
CA LYS A 314 27.69 7.96 3.72
C LYS A 314 27.14 7.57 5.09
N GLN A 315 26.28 8.41 5.68
CA GLN A 315 25.68 8.15 6.99
C GLN A 315 24.83 6.88 6.99
N LEU A 316 24.13 6.58 5.89
CA LEU A 316 23.35 5.36 5.75
C LEU A 316 24.25 4.14 5.48
N VAL A 317 25.35 4.30 4.74
CA VAL A 317 26.38 3.25 4.61
C VAL A 317 26.94 2.88 5.99
N ASP A 318 27.36 3.88 6.77
CA ASP A 318 27.92 3.66 8.11
C ASP A 318 26.87 3.04 9.05
N LEU A 319 25.62 3.51 8.99
CA LEU A 319 24.48 2.92 9.70
C LEU A 319 24.27 1.45 9.34
N SER A 320 24.30 1.12 8.04
CA SER A 320 24.08 -0.26 7.57
C SER A 320 25.16 -1.21 8.07
N ILE A 321 26.43 -0.79 8.04
CA ILE A 321 27.55 -1.57 8.56
C ILE A 321 27.40 -1.76 10.07
N SER A 322 27.00 -0.71 10.80
CA SER A 322 26.73 -0.79 12.24
C SER A 322 25.59 -1.76 12.57
N ASN A 323 24.49 -1.72 11.82
CA ASN A 323 23.36 -2.65 11.98
C ASN A 323 23.79 -4.10 11.73
N ILE A 324 24.52 -4.36 10.63
CA ILE A 324 25.04 -5.69 10.30
C ILE A 324 25.96 -6.21 11.42
N ARG A 325 26.80 -5.35 12.00
CA ARG A 325 27.72 -5.74 13.08
C ARG A 325 27.04 -6.20 14.37
N LYS A 326 25.78 -5.85 14.62
CA LYS A 326 25.06 -6.24 15.84
C LYS A 326 24.98 -7.76 16.00
N ASN A 327 24.51 -8.47 14.96
CA ASN A 327 24.29 -9.92 15.00
C ASN A 327 24.77 -10.68 13.74
N HIS A 328 25.37 -9.98 12.77
CA HIS A 328 25.75 -10.54 11.47
C HIS A 328 27.16 -10.11 11.02
N ALA A 329 28.05 -9.79 11.97
CA ALA A 329 29.39 -9.26 11.67
C ALA A 329 30.21 -10.15 10.72
N ASN A 330 30.06 -11.47 10.84
CA ASN A 330 30.74 -12.45 9.99
C ASN A 330 30.40 -12.30 8.49
N LEU A 331 29.28 -11.65 8.14
CA LEU A 331 28.92 -11.38 6.74
C LEU A 331 29.85 -10.37 6.10
N LEU A 332 30.36 -9.42 6.88
CA LEU A 332 31.28 -8.38 6.40
C LEU A 332 32.68 -8.93 6.08
N GLU A 333 32.96 -10.17 6.47
CA GLU A 333 34.20 -10.90 6.15
C GLU A 333 34.16 -11.49 4.73
N GLY A 334 33.67 -10.72 3.76
CA GLY A 334 33.75 -11.03 2.34
C GLY A 334 32.45 -11.47 1.66
N ARG A 335 31.35 -11.73 2.40
CA ARG A 335 30.04 -12.05 1.80
C ARG A 335 29.18 -10.82 1.51
N VAL A 336 29.30 -9.78 2.33
CA VAL A 336 28.60 -8.50 2.18
C VAL A 336 29.61 -7.38 2.03
N LEU A 337 29.40 -6.52 1.04
CA LEU A 337 30.13 -5.27 0.88
C LEU A 337 29.13 -4.12 0.78
N MET A 338 29.20 -3.19 1.73
CA MET A 338 28.44 -1.93 1.69
C MET A 338 29.32 -0.83 1.08
N VAL A 339 28.84 -0.16 0.05
CA VAL A 339 29.62 0.81 -0.74
C VAL A 339 28.91 2.16 -0.77
N GLU A 340 29.66 3.23 -0.52
CA GLU A 340 29.21 4.58 -0.85
C GLU A 340 29.32 4.81 -2.35
N GLY A 341 28.19 5.06 -3.03
CA GLY A 341 28.21 5.27 -4.47
C GLY A 341 26.85 5.58 -5.09
N ASP A 342 26.90 6.08 -6.32
CA ASP A 342 25.70 6.34 -7.13
C ASP A 342 25.13 5.03 -7.67
N GLY A 343 24.07 4.56 -7.03
CA GLY A 343 23.41 3.31 -7.39
C GLY A 343 22.86 3.24 -8.82
N ARG A 344 22.63 4.38 -9.48
CA ARG A 344 22.22 4.41 -10.90
C ARG A 344 23.30 3.82 -11.82
N LYS A 345 24.56 3.85 -11.39
CA LYS A 345 25.71 3.28 -12.12
C LYS A 345 25.96 1.81 -11.77
N GLY A 346 25.20 1.23 -10.85
CA GLY A 346 25.45 -0.10 -10.30
C GLY A 346 26.81 -0.21 -9.60
N PHE A 347 27.40 -1.40 -9.63
CA PHE A 347 28.74 -1.68 -9.12
C PHE A 347 29.48 -2.70 -10.00
N SER A 348 30.07 -2.22 -11.10
CA SER A 348 30.62 -3.10 -12.15
C SER A 348 31.74 -4.06 -11.71
N GLN A 349 32.43 -3.79 -10.59
CA GLN A 349 33.57 -4.61 -10.14
C GLN A 349 33.20 -6.06 -9.80
N TYR A 350 31.95 -6.31 -9.36
CA TYR A 350 31.47 -7.66 -9.05
C TYR A 350 30.41 -8.20 -10.02
N ALA A 351 30.05 -7.41 -11.03
CA ALA A 351 29.17 -7.84 -12.11
C ALA A 351 29.76 -9.07 -12.83
N PRO A 352 28.93 -9.91 -13.46
CA PRO A 352 27.47 -9.79 -13.53
C PRO A 352 26.75 -10.33 -12.28
N TYR A 353 25.52 -9.86 -12.07
CA TYR A 353 24.66 -10.22 -10.93
C TYR A 353 23.50 -11.11 -11.34
N LYS A 354 23.23 -12.18 -10.58
CA LYS A 354 22.07 -13.05 -10.80
C LYS A 354 20.78 -12.40 -10.33
N ALA A 355 20.86 -11.62 -9.25
CA ALA A 355 19.76 -10.83 -8.70
C ALA A 355 20.17 -9.36 -8.53
N ILE A 356 19.32 -8.44 -8.98
CA ILE A 356 19.43 -7.01 -8.68
C ILE A 356 18.13 -6.55 -8.02
N HIS A 357 18.22 -5.87 -6.88
CA HIS A 357 17.10 -5.17 -6.27
C HIS A 357 17.40 -3.68 -6.25
N VAL A 358 16.38 -2.86 -6.52
CA VAL A 358 16.46 -1.40 -6.44
C VAL A 358 15.42 -0.93 -5.43
N GLY A 359 15.89 -0.41 -4.30
CA GLY A 359 15.10 0.07 -3.18
C GLY A 359 14.60 1.51 -3.31
N ALA A 360 14.68 2.10 -4.51
CA ALA A 360 14.26 3.47 -4.80
C ALA A 360 13.71 3.58 -6.23
N ALA A 361 12.77 4.50 -6.45
CA ALA A 361 12.09 4.64 -7.73
C ALA A 361 12.93 5.37 -8.77
N ALA A 362 13.23 4.72 -9.88
CA ALA A 362 13.94 5.30 -11.01
C ALA A 362 12.95 5.87 -12.05
N PRO A 363 13.28 6.96 -12.78
CA PRO A 363 12.41 7.48 -13.84
C PRO A 363 12.20 6.47 -14.98
N ASN A 364 13.21 5.65 -15.25
CA ASN A 364 13.21 4.54 -16.20
C ASN A 364 14.13 3.44 -15.67
N VAL A 365 14.04 2.24 -16.25
CA VAL A 365 15.02 1.17 -15.97
C VAL A 365 16.40 1.64 -16.43
N PRO A 366 17.43 1.69 -15.56
CA PRO A 366 18.77 2.14 -15.96
C PRO A 366 19.51 1.12 -16.82
N ASP A 367 20.08 1.56 -17.94
CA ASP A 367 20.85 0.71 -18.86
C ASP A 367 22.10 0.12 -18.17
N GLU A 368 22.72 0.86 -17.26
CA GLU A 368 23.86 0.40 -16.47
C GLU A 368 23.51 -0.82 -15.62
N LEU A 369 22.32 -0.86 -15.03
CA LEU A 369 21.86 -2.00 -14.25
C LEU A 369 21.47 -3.17 -15.15
N LEU A 370 20.86 -2.89 -16.32
CA LEU A 370 20.62 -3.91 -17.34
C LEU A 370 21.93 -4.55 -17.79
N ASN A 371 22.98 -3.78 -18.04
CA ASN A 371 24.29 -4.27 -18.48
C ASN A 371 24.96 -5.16 -17.42
N GLN A 372 24.74 -4.88 -16.14
CA GLN A 372 25.30 -5.65 -15.03
C GLN A 372 24.46 -6.88 -14.65
N LEU A 373 23.24 -7.02 -15.18
CA LEU A 373 22.41 -8.20 -14.96
C LEU A 373 22.96 -9.40 -15.76
N ALA A 374 23.17 -10.53 -15.09
CA ALA A 374 23.66 -11.76 -15.71
C ALA A 374 22.66 -12.35 -16.71
N PRO A 375 23.12 -13.14 -17.69
CA PRO A 375 22.25 -14.04 -18.44
C PRO A 375 21.48 -14.97 -17.50
N GLY A 376 20.16 -15.05 -17.69
CA GLY A 376 19.24 -15.72 -16.77
C GLY A 376 19.06 -15.01 -15.43
N GLY A 377 19.43 -13.73 -15.32
CA GLY A 377 19.29 -12.92 -14.11
C GLY A 377 17.95 -12.20 -14.04
N ARG A 378 17.57 -11.78 -12.82
CA ARG A 378 16.37 -11.00 -12.54
C ARG A 378 16.69 -9.71 -11.79
N MET A 379 16.04 -8.63 -12.19
CA MET A 379 16.01 -7.36 -11.48
C MET A 379 14.59 -7.02 -11.02
N LEU A 380 14.48 -6.50 -9.79
CA LEU A 380 13.25 -5.85 -9.29
C LEU A 380 13.50 -4.36 -9.08
N ILE A 381 12.67 -3.52 -9.70
CA ILE A 381 12.88 -2.07 -9.69
C ILE A 381 11.54 -1.31 -9.72
N PRO A 382 11.30 -0.35 -8.80
CA PRO A 382 10.24 0.63 -8.94
C PRO A 382 10.61 1.64 -10.05
N VAL A 383 9.70 1.84 -11.00
CA VAL A 383 9.86 2.79 -12.11
C VAL A 383 8.69 3.76 -12.16
N GLY A 384 9.01 5.05 -12.19
CA GLY A 384 8.07 6.17 -12.26
C GLY A 384 8.80 7.48 -11.98
N ALA A 385 8.30 8.59 -12.52
CA ALA A 385 8.84 9.90 -12.18
C ALA A 385 8.66 10.19 -10.69
N ALA A 386 9.48 11.10 -10.16
CA ALA A 386 9.29 11.58 -8.79
C ALA A 386 7.88 12.20 -8.66
N HIS A 387 7.12 11.76 -7.66
CA HIS A 387 5.75 12.21 -7.40
C HIS A 387 4.71 11.82 -8.48
N SER A 388 5.00 10.83 -9.33
CA SER A 388 3.99 10.21 -10.21
C SER A 388 3.62 8.80 -9.74
N ASP A 389 2.67 8.17 -10.43
CA ASP A 389 2.44 6.72 -10.32
C ASP A 389 3.75 5.96 -10.57
N GLN A 390 4.09 5.04 -9.67
CA GLN A 390 5.26 4.17 -9.80
C GLN A 390 4.81 2.71 -9.95
N ARG A 391 5.52 1.98 -10.81
CA ARG A 391 5.29 0.58 -11.13
C ARG A 391 6.45 -0.26 -10.60
N PHE A 392 6.17 -1.29 -9.83
CA PHE A 392 7.19 -2.26 -9.44
C PHE A 392 7.35 -3.27 -10.57
N LEU A 393 8.48 -3.19 -11.26
CA LEU A 393 8.78 -4.00 -12.42
C LEU A 393 9.67 -5.18 -12.06
N GLN A 394 9.40 -6.31 -12.68
CA GLN A 394 10.32 -7.43 -12.79
C GLN A 394 10.95 -7.41 -14.17
N VAL A 395 12.28 -7.40 -14.22
CA VAL A 395 13.04 -7.41 -15.45
C VAL A 395 13.88 -8.68 -15.49
N ASP A 396 13.62 -9.53 -16.48
CA ASP A 396 14.34 -10.78 -16.69
C ASP A 396 15.24 -10.66 -17.91
N LYS A 397 16.50 -11.09 -17.81
CA LYS A 397 17.41 -11.24 -18.94
C LYS A 397 17.58 -12.71 -19.26
N ASP A 398 17.21 -13.15 -20.45
CA ASP A 398 17.37 -14.56 -20.85
C ASP A 398 18.84 -14.91 -21.19
N GLY A 399 19.10 -16.19 -21.47
CA GLY A 399 20.45 -16.67 -21.82
C GLY A 399 21.02 -16.09 -23.12
N LYS A 400 20.18 -15.48 -23.98
CA LYS A 400 20.56 -14.82 -25.23
C LYS A 400 20.68 -13.31 -25.09
N GLY A 401 20.45 -12.77 -23.88
CA GLY A 401 20.48 -11.34 -23.58
C GLY A 401 19.18 -10.60 -23.88
N LYS A 402 18.10 -11.29 -24.27
CA LYS A 402 16.79 -10.66 -24.47
C LYS A 402 16.21 -10.24 -23.13
N ILE A 403 15.75 -8.99 -23.07
CA ILE A 403 15.09 -8.42 -21.88
C ILE A 403 13.57 -8.63 -21.99
N THR A 404 12.97 -9.09 -20.90
CA THR A 404 11.51 -9.13 -20.71
C THR A 404 11.16 -8.32 -19.47
N VAL A 405 10.16 -7.45 -19.58
CA VAL A 405 9.71 -6.59 -18.48
C VAL A 405 8.27 -6.96 -18.14
N ASN A 406 8.04 -7.34 -16.90
CA ASN A 406 6.73 -7.66 -16.36
C ASN A 406 6.35 -6.63 -15.30
N ASP A 407 5.22 -5.97 -15.49
CA ASP A 407 4.65 -5.07 -14.51
C ASP A 407 3.94 -5.88 -13.41
N LEU A 408 4.37 -5.72 -12.16
CA LEU A 408 3.85 -6.50 -11.04
C LEU A 408 2.72 -5.80 -10.29
N MET A 409 2.89 -4.50 -10.00
CA MET A 409 1.96 -3.72 -9.18
C MET A 409 2.34 -2.24 -9.08
N GLY A 410 1.38 -1.41 -8.68
CA GLY A 410 1.64 -0.04 -8.23
C GLY A 410 2.32 -0.03 -6.86
N VAL A 411 3.27 0.88 -6.67
CA VAL A 411 4.03 1.04 -5.42
C VAL A 411 4.31 2.52 -5.14
N ILE A 412 4.78 2.81 -3.92
CA ILE A 412 5.34 4.10 -3.54
C ILE A 412 6.70 3.86 -2.90
N TYR A 413 7.74 4.35 -3.55
CA TYR A 413 9.13 4.31 -3.13
C TYR A 413 9.70 5.72 -3.09
N VAL A 414 10.71 5.90 -2.22
CA VAL A 414 11.55 7.10 -2.25
C VAL A 414 12.24 7.22 -3.62
N PRO A 415 12.43 8.44 -4.18
CA PRO A 415 13.06 8.58 -5.49
C PRO A 415 14.53 8.15 -5.52
N LEU A 416 14.94 7.47 -6.58
CA LEU A 416 16.35 7.23 -6.92
C LEU A 416 16.93 8.50 -7.53
N THR A 417 17.42 9.39 -6.67
CA THR A 417 17.85 10.75 -7.02
C THR A 417 19.33 10.98 -6.70
N ASN A 418 19.86 12.17 -7.01
CA ASN A 418 21.14 12.61 -6.48
C ASN A 418 21.07 12.93 -4.97
N LYS A 419 22.24 12.93 -4.32
CA LYS A 419 22.39 13.19 -2.89
C LYS A 419 21.78 14.54 -2.49
N GLU A 420 22.01 15.59 -3.27
CA GLU A 420 21.57 16.95 -2.96
C GLU A 420 20.04 17.08 -2.90
N ASN A 421 19.30 16.39 -3.78
CA ASN A 421 17.84 16.42 -3.74
C ASN A 421 17.28 15.61 -2.57
N GLN A 422 17.99 14.57 -2.12
CA GLN A 422 17.52 13.74 -1.00
C GLN A 422 17.69 14.45 0.34
N ILE A 423 18.85 15.06 0.61
CA ILE A 423 19.15 15.68 1.93
C ILE A 423 18.89 17.19 1.97
N GLY A 424 18.67 17.82 0.81
CA GLY A 424 18.56 19.28 0.67
C GLY A 424 19.93 19.96 0.51
N ARG A 425 19.97 21.14 -0.12
CA ARG A 425 21.22 21.81 -0.52
C ARG A 425 22.15 22.30 0.62
N ASN A 426 21.77 22.15 1.90
CA ASN A 426 22.44 22.81 3.04
C ASN A 426 22.68 21.88 4.26
N GLN A 427 22.87 20.57 4.09
CA GLN A 427 23.28 19.66 5.18
C GLN A 427 24.54 18.87 4.87
#